data_AF-A0A432F519-F1
#
_entry.id   AF-A0A432F519-F1
#
_cell.length_a   1.000
_cell.length_b   1.000
_cell.length_c   1.000
_cell.angle_alpha   90.00
_cell.angle_beta   90.00
_cell.angle_gamma   90.00
#
_symmetry.space_group_name_H-M   'P 1'
#
loop_
_entity.id
_entity.type
_entity.pdbx_description
1 polymer ?
#
loop_
_entity_poly.entity_id
_entity_poly.type
_entity_poly.pdbx_seq_one_letter_code
_entity_poly.pdbx_strand_id
1 'polypeptide(L)'
;MSKQEIYCEIVSQQVGLLKKKIQIEVDFGDPKGIFGSSVGDVLCDDETGKKIEFNSMIDALNYMSSQGWLFVNAYSMLEKEEPVYHYIMKKIVDKQSVQDKS
;
A
#
# COMPACT_ATOMS: atom_id res chain seq x y z
N MET A 1 -21.99 7.60 11.18
CA MET A 1 -21.42 6.28 10.84
C MET A 1 -20.24 6.02 11.75
N SER A 2 -19.98 4.79 12.18
CA SER A 2 -18.79 4.47 13.00
C SER A 2 -17.55 4.47 12.12
N LYS A 3 -16.42 4.99 12.61
CA LYS A 3 -15.16 5.01 11.88
C LYS A 3 -14.35 3.74 12.15
N GLN A 4 -13.56 3.32 11.17
CA GLN A 4 -12.61 2.21 11.28
C GLN A 4 -11.25 2.65 10.77
N GLU A 5 -10.19 2.27 11.48
CA GLU A 5 -8.82 2.38 10.97
C GLU A 5 -8.49 1.14 10.12
N ILE A 6 -7.97 1.37 8.93
CA ILE A 6 -7.38 0.34 8.07
C ILE A 6 -5.90 0.63 7.86
N TYR A 7 -5.13 -0.42 7.58
CA TYR A 7 -3.68 -0.36 7.48
C TYR A 7 -3.24 -0.95 6.14
N CYS A 8 -2.11 -0.45 5.63
CA CYS A 8 -1.40 -1.07 4.52
C CYS A 8 0.11 -1.02 4.78
N GLU A 9 0.83 -1.91 4.13
CA GLU A 9 2.28 -1.92 4.08
C GLU A 9 2.74 -1.54 2.68
N ILE A 10 3.73 -0.67 2.58
CA ILE A 10 4.46 -0.40 1.33
C ILE A 10 5.84 -1.04 1.49
N VAL A 11 6.14 -1.98 0.61
CA VAL A 11 7.42 -2.66 0.55
C VAL A 11 8.20 -2.10 -0.63
N SER A 12 9.49 -1.82 -0.43
CA SER A 12 10.39 -1.55 -1.54
C SER A 12 11.67 -2.35 -1.48
N GLN A 13 12.08 -2.77 -2.67
CA GLN A 13 13.32 -3.45 -2.91
C GLN A 13 14.07 -2.73 -4.03
N GLN A 14 15.37 -2.53 -3.84
CA GLN A 14 16.22 -1.99 -4.88
C GLN A 14 16.53 -3.10 -5.89
N VAL A 15 16.12 -2.92 -7.15
CA VAL A 15 16.32 -3.96 -8.17
C VAL A 15 17.55 -3.66 -9.02
N GLY A 16 18.63 -4.40 -8.75
CA GLY A 16 19.85 -4.47 -9.56
C GLY A 16 20.97 -3.50 -9.16
N LEU A 17 22.22 -3.95 -9.30
CA LEU A 17 23.43 -3.23 -8.88
C LEU A 17 23.67 -1.86 -9.56
N LEU A 18 22.97 -1.57 -10.66
CA LEU A 18 23.27 -0.42 -11.53
C LEU A 18 22.05 0.43 -11.94
N LYS A 19 20.82 0.11 -11.50
CA LYS A 19 19.61 0.82 -11.95
C LYS A 19 18.93 1.58 -10.81
N LYS A 20 18.58 2.84 -11.08
CA LYS A 20 17.69 3.70 -10.27
C LYS A 20 16.24 3.20 -10.21
N LYS A 21 15.98 1.94 -10.57
CA LYS A 21 14.64 1.39 -10.69
C LYS A 21 14.35 0.64 -9.39
N ILE A 22 13.51 1.23 -8.56
CA ILE A 22 13.00 0.60 -7.36
C ILE A 22 11.72 -0.17 -7.70
N GLN A 23 11.53 -1.32 -7.07
CA GLN A 23 10.26 -2.02 -7.07
C GLN A 23 9.51 -1.60 -5.81
N ILE A 24 8.27 -1.15 -5.99
CA ILE A 24 7.37 -0.80 -4.89
C ILE A 24 6.13 -1.66 -5.02
N GLU A 25 5.76 -2.27 -3.90
CA GLU A 25 4.57 -3.09 -3.74
C GLU A 25 3.79 -2.56 -2.55
N VAL A 26 2.46 -2.64 -2.63
CA VAL A 26 1.57 -2.23 -1.54
C VAL A 26 0.70 -3.42 -1.16
N ASP A 27 0.74 -3.78 0.12
CA ASP A 27 -0.08 -4.82 0.70
C ASP A 27 -1.16 -4.19 1.60
N PHE A 28 -2.43 -4.35 1.22
CA PHE A 28 -3.58 -3.89 2.01
C PHE A 28 -4.11 -4.98 2.97
N GLY A 29 -3.45 -6.15 3.02
CA GLY A 29 -3.92 -7.36 3.70
C GLY A 29 -5.09 -8.02 2.97
N ASP A 30 -5.66 -9.07 3.57
CA ASP A 30 -6.94 -9.66 3.14
C ASP A 30 -8.01 -9.49 4.24
N PRO A 31 -8.85 -8.44 4.19
CA PRO A 31 -9.83 -8.19 5.25
C PRO A 31 -11.09 -9.09 5.16
N LYS A 32 -11.18 -10.04 4.22
CA LYS A 32 -12.43 -10.72 3.78
C LYS A 32 -13.33 -9.81 2.94
N GLY A 33 -12.94 -9.58 1.69
CA GLY A 33 -13.87 -9.26 0.59
C GLY A 33 -14.49 -7.85 0.53
N ILE A 34 -14.09 -6.91 1.39
CA ILE A 34 -14.57 -5.50 1.30
C ILE A 34 -13.80 -4.71 0.23
N PHE A 35 -12.52 -5.06 0.01
CA PHE A 35 -11.65 -4.47 -1.00
C PHE A 35 -11.08 -5.60 -1.85
N GLY A 36 -11.90 -6.24 -2.67
CA GLY A 36 -11.53 -7.48 -3.37
C GLY A 36 -10.20 -7.37 -4.14
N SER A 37 -9.12 -7.84 -3.54
CA SER A 37 -8.03 -8.63 -4.12
C SER A 37 -7.02 -9.01 -3.03
N SER A 38 -6.48 -10.22 -3.15
CA SER A 38 -5.55 -10.82 -2.20
C SER A 38 -4.12 -10.37 -2.52
N VAL A 39 -3.35 -10.03 -1.47
CA VAL A 39 -1.87 -10.03 -1.39
C VAL A 39 -1.13 -9.79 -2.72
N GLY A 40 -0.70 -8.54 -2.93
CA GLY A 40 0.09 -8.13 -4.10
C GLY A 40 -0.62 -7.13 -5.03
N ASP A 41 -1.46 -6.25 -4.47
CA ASP A 41 -2.22 -5.31 -5.28
C ASP A 41 -1.28 -4.29 -5.94
N VAL A 42 -1.18 -4.41 -7.25
CA VAL A 42 -0.63 -3.38 -8.10
C VAL A 42 -1.56 -2.17 -7.98
N LEU A 43 -1.06 -1.08 -7.39
CA LEU A 43 -1.77 0.20 -7.43
C LEU A 43 -2.05 0.55 -8.89
N CYS A 44 -3.34 0.67 -9.21
CA CYS A 44 -3.82 1.11 -10.50
C CYS A 44 -4.43 2.49 -10.35
N ASP A 45 -4.22 3.32 -11.36
CA ASP A 45 -4.90 4.60 -11.48
C ASP A 45 -6.40 4.36 -11.73
N ASP A 46 -7.27 4.98 -10.92
CA ASP A 46 -8.71 4.74 -10.95
C ASP A 46 -9.36 5.17 -12.28
N GLU A 47 -8.79 6.16 -12.96
CA GLU A 47 -9.34 6.71 -14.21
C GLU A 47 -8.94 5.89 -15.43
N THR A 48 -7.69 5.42 -15.45
CA THR A 48 -7.08 4.76 -16.61
C THR A 48 -6.97 3.25 -16.45
N GLY A 49 -7.11 2.73 -15.23
CA GLY A 49 -6.88 1.33 -14.88
C GLY A 49 -5.43 0.87 -15.04
N LYS A 50 -4.49 1.80 -15.27
CA LYS A 50 -3.08 1.47 -15.51
C LYS A 50 -2.32 1.34 -14.21
N LYS A 51 -1.37 0.42 -14.19
CA LYS A 51 -0.37 0.31 -13.12
C LYS A 51 0.33 1.65 -12.90
N ILE A 52 0.35 2.10 -11.66
CA ILE A 52 1.10 3.26 -11.23
C ILE A 52 2.55 2.83 -11.02
N GLU A 53 3.47 3.50 -11.70
CA GLU A 53 4.91 3.34 -11.51
C GLU A 53 5.44 4.50 -10.67
N PHE A 54 6.20 4.18 -9.62
CA PHE A 54 6.82 5.18 -8.77
C PHE A 54 8.32 5.27 -9.04
N ASN A 55 8.84 6.48 -9.09
CA ASN A 55 10.27 6.72 -9.32
C ASN A 55 11.10 6.60 -8.02
N SER A 56 10.47 6.81 -6.86
CA SER A 56 11.11 6.75 -5.55
C SER A 56 10.11 6.33 -4.46
N MET A 57 10.59 5.86 -3.30
CA MET A 57 9.71 5.58 -2.15
C MET A 57 8.93 6.83 -1.72
N ILE A 58 9.56 8.01 -1.78
CA ILE A 58 8.91 9.28 -1.45
C ILE A 58 7.78 9.60 -2.43
N ASP A 59 7.93 9.24 -3.71
CA ASP A 59 6.88 9.39 -4.73
C ASP A 59 5.64 8.57 -4.35
N ALA A 60 5.85 7.31 -3.93
CA ALA A 60 4.77 6.46 -3.43
C ALA A 60 4.13 6.99 -2.15
N LEU A 61 4.92 7.48 -1.18
CA LEU A 61 4.40 8.06 0.05
C LEU A 61 3.58 9.33 -0.21
N ASN A 62 4.02 10.18 -1.12
CA ASN A 62 3.28 11.38 -1.53
C ASN A 62 1.96 11.00 -2.19
N TYR A 63 1.97 10.02 -3.10
CA TYR A 63 0.75 9.49 -3.71
C TYR A 63 -0.21 8.95 -2.64
N MET A 64 0.25 8.08 -1.74
CA MET A 64 -0.57 7.50 -0.68
C MET A 64 -1.12 8.58 0.27
N SER A 65 -0.30 9.59 0.60
CA SER A 65 -0.75 10.75 1.37
C SER A 65 -1.84 11.54 0.65
N SER A 66 -1.76 11.71 -0.67
CA SER A 66 -2.81 12.36 -1.47
C SER A 66 -4.13 11.58 -1.44
N GLN A 67 -4.04 10.25 -1.28
CA GLN A 67 -5.18 9.35 -1.11
C GLN A 67 -5.69 9.27 0.33
N GLY A 68 -5.18 10.10 1.25
CA GLY A 68 -5.63 10.17 2.64
C GLY A 68 -5.03 9.12 3.58
N TRP A 69 -3.97 8.43 3.15
CA TRP A 69 -3.19 7.57 4.04
C TRP A 69 -2.23 8.42 4.89
N LEU A 70 -2.04 8.00 6.14
CA LEU A 70 -1.17 8.63 7.12
C LEU A 70 -0.02 7.68 7.45
N PHE A 71 1.20 8.21 7.47
CA PHE A 71 2.38 7.45 7.88
C PHE A 71 2.28 7.02 9.36
N VAL A 72 2.64 5.77 9.65
CA VAL A 72 2.63 5.19 11.00
C VAL A 72 4.04 4.83 11.44
N ASN A 73 4.76 4.03 10.65
CA ASN A 73 6.08 3.54 11.01
C ASN A 73 6.88 3.12 9.76
N ALA A 74 8.21 3.06 9.89
CA ALA A 74 9.09 2.48 8.88
C ALA A 74 10.20 1.64 9.53
N TYR A 75 10.56 0.54 8.89
CA TYR A 75 11.68 -0.31 9.30
C TYR A 75 12.33 -0.97 8.09
N SER A 76 13.57 -1.42 8.25
CA SER A 76 14.30 -2.16 7.23
C SER A 76 14.67 -3.55 7.73
N MET A 77 14.63 -4.54 6.86
CA MET A 77 15.11 -5.89 7.13
C MET A 77 15.96 -6.40 5.96
N LEU A 78 16.86 -7.33 6.25
CA LEU A 78 17.62 -8.02 5.22
C LEU A 78 16.83 -9.26 4.79
N GLU A 79 16.42 -9.32 3.54
CA GLU A 79 15.88 -10.53 2.92
C GLU A 79 16.91 -11.08 1.95
N LYS A 80 17.44 -12.28 2.24
CA LYS A 80 18.48 -12.91 1.41
C LYS A 80 19.67 -11.97 1.13
N GLU A 81 20.09 -11.24 2.16
CA GLU A 81 21.21 -10.26 2.13
C GLU A 81 20.91 -8.95 1.39
N GLU A 82 19.72 -8.78 0.82
CA GLU A 82 19.28 -7.53 0.19
C GLU A 82 18.44 -6.70 1.19
N PRO A 83 18.66 -5.38 1.29
CA PRO A 83 17.85 -4.52 2.15
C PRO A 83 16.45 -4.32 1.56
N VAL A 84 15.45 -4.65 2.36
CA VAL A 84 14.03 -4.41 2.10
C VAL A 84 13.54 -3.34 3.06
N TYR A 85 12.82 -2.35 2.54
CA TYR A 85 12.27 -1.25 3.32
C TYR A 85 10.75 -1.36 3.38
N HIS A 86 10.22 -1.33 4.61
CA HIS A 86 8.82 -1.47 4.92
C HIS A 86 8.28 -0.18 5.52
N TYR A 87 7.14 0.29 5.02
CA TYR A 87 6.44 1.46 5.50
C TYR A 87 5.00 1.10 5.83
N ILE A 88 4.59 1.31 7.08
CA ILE A 88 3.23 1.10 7.52
C ILE A 88 2.48 2.42 7.42
N MET A 89 1.33 2.41 6.75
CA MET A 89 0.42 3.54 6.67
C MET A 89 -0.97 3.14 7.16
N LYS A 90 -1.76 4.13 7.57
CA LYS A 90 -3.15 3.94 7.98
C LYS A 90 -4.09 4.93 7.34
N LYS A 91 -5.35 4.55 7.17
CA LYS A 91 -6.44 5.43 6.71
C LYS A 91 -7.66 5.23 7.58
N ILE A 92 -8.38 6.31 7.84
CA ILE A 92 -9.66 6.26 8.56
C ILE A 92 -10.78 6.21 7.52
N VAL A 93 -11.59 5.16 7.56
CA VAL A 93 -12.74 4.95 6.66
C VAL A 93 -14.04 4.87 7.45
N ASP A 94 -15.15 5.19 6.80
CA ASP A 94 -16.47 4.93 7.37
C ASP A 94 -16.77 3.43 7.31
N LYS A 95 -17.17 2.85 8.45
CA LYS A 95 -17.62 1.46 8.52
C LYS A 95 -18.96 1.37 7.80
N GLN A 96 -18.99 0.68 6.67
CA GLN A 96 -20.27 0.34 6.03
C GLN A 96 -21.09 -0.48 7.02
N SER A 97 -22.27 0.02 7.40
CA SER A 97 -23.24 -0.78 8.12
C SER A 97 -23.68 -1.90 7.18
N VAL A 98 -23.35 -3.14 7.51
CA VAL A 98 -23.96 -4.31 6.89
C VAL A 98 -25.46 -4.20 7.18
N GLN A 99 -26.22 -3.74 6.19
CA GLN A 99 -27.66 -3.91 6.22
C GLN A 99 -27.89 -5.37 5.88
N ASP A 100 -28.08 -6.18 6.93
CA ASP A 100 -28.62 -7.53 6.84
C ASP A 100 -29.88 -7.46 5.97
N LYS A 101 -29.77 -7.94 4.73
CA LYS A 101 -30.94 -8.30 3.93
C LYS A 101 -31.51 -9.55 4.57
N SER A 102 -32.52 -9.33 5.41
CA SER A 102 -33.49 -10.34 5.86
C SER A 102 -34.21 -10.96 4.67
#